data_AF-A0A059BWD6-F1
#
_entry.id   AF-A0A059BWD6-F1
#
_cell.length_a   1.000
_cell.length_b   1.000
_cell.length_c   1.000
_cell.angle_alpha   90.00
_cell.angle_beta   90.00
_cell.angle_gamma   90.00
#
_symmetry.space_group_name_H-M   'P 1'
#
loop_
_entity.id
_entity.type
_entity.pdbx_description
1 polymer ?
#
loop_
_entity_poly.entity_id
_entity_poly.type
_entity_poly.pdbx_seq_one_letter_code
_entity_poly.pdbx_strand_id
1 'polypeptide(L)'
;MAADWSQLPSDLLESISGRLPLYGDYVRFRAVCPAWRSSTAKTPNHFPPQLPWLLLPLFKPQNRGRSCSGYFYSLLDGKVHVLRITEASLRMRRCGSSHGWLVVLDESPSVALVNPLTGAKMDLPPLHAFPNVVGFNFADVGREYLLRDGDHRLSTRNLKDMRDCFVKKVVLSSSPAKGGQFVAVAILHHGSMECFLLNRFWYGQQSLFSFCEFAACTLCSVSTTAS
;
A
#
# COMPACT_ATOMS: atom_id res chain seq x y z
N MET A 1 2.82 -18.15 -41.67
CA MET A 1 3.20 -16.93 -40.92
C MET A 1 2.32 -16.84 -39.69
N ALA A 2 2.89 -16.64 -38.50
CA ALA A 2 2.09 -16.36 -37.31
C ALA A 2 1.47 -14.96 -37.43
N ALA A 3 0.20 -14.79 -37.07
CA ALA A 3 -0.46 -13.50 -37.08
C ALA A 3 0.15 -12.58 -36.01
N ASP A 4 0.45 -11.33 -36.36
CA ASP A 4 0.95 -10.33 -35.42
C ASP A 4 -0.22 -9.69 -34.64
N TRP A 5 -0.51 -10.26 -33.48
CA TRP A 5 -1.57 -9.77 -32.59
C TRP A 5 -1.23 -8.44 -31.92
N SER A 6 0.00 -7.92 -32.06
CA SER A 6 0.37 -6.61 -31.50
C SER A 6 -0.32 -5.45 -32.21
N GLN A 7 -0.80 -5.66 -33.44
CA GLN A 7 -1.49 -4.66 -34.27
C GLN A 7 -3.02 -4.70 -34.13
N LEU A 8 -3.56 -5.44 -33.14
CA LEU A 8 -5.00 -5.47 -32.92
C LEU A 8 -5.51 -4.05 -32.57
N PRO A 9 -6.59 -3.56 -33.19
CA PRO A 9 -7.19 -2.27 -32.87
C PRO A 9 -7.50 -2.11 -31.38
N SER A 10 -7.33 -0.90 -30.85
CA SER A 10 -7.59 -0.56 -29.44
C SER A 10 -8.98 -0.96 -29.00
N ASP A 11 -9.99 -0.74 -29.84
CA ASP A 11 -11.40 -0.97 -29.50
C ASP A 11 -11.70 -2.47 -29.30
N LEU A 12 -11.02 -3.33 -30.06
CA LEU A 12 -11.10 -4.77 -29.88
C LEU A 12 -10.38 -5.21 -28.60
N LEU A 13 -9.21 -4.64 -28.32
CA LEU A 13 -8.47 -4.91 -27.09
C LEU A 13 -9.29 -4.50 -25.86
N GLU A 14 -9.95 -3.34 -25.89
CA GLU A 14 -10.86 -2.89 -24.84
C GLU A 14 -12.04 -3.84 -24.67
N SER A 15 -12.71 -4.21 -25.77
CA SER A 15 -13.84 -5.15 -25.74
C SER A 15 -13.46 -6.53 -25.22
N ILE A 16 -12.28 -7.05 -25.56
CA ILE A 16 -11.79 -8.33 -25.03
C ILE A 16 -11.50 -8.17 -23.54
N SER A 17 -10.81 -7.09 -23.15
CA SER A 17 -10.42 -6.85 -21.76
C SER A 17 -11.62 -6.72 -20.82
N GLY A 18 -12.74 -6.16 -21.30
CA GLY A 18 -13.99 -6.03 -20.55
C GLY A 18 -14.76 -7.34 -20.35
N ARG A 19 -14.39 -8.42 -21.06
CA ARG A 19 -15.03 -9.74 -20.96
C ARG A 19 -14.19 -10.74 -20.15
N LEU A 20 -13.00 -10.35 -19.69
CA LEU A 20 -12.17 -11.23 -18.88
C LEU A 20 -12.82 -11.40 -17.50
N PRO A 21 -13.09 -12.63 -17.03
CA PRO A 21 -13.81 -12.87 -15.79
C PRO A 21 -12.90 -12.73 -14.55
N LEU A 22 -11.59 -12.96 -14.73
CA LEU A 22 -10.62 -12.96 -13.64
C LEU A 22 -9.66 -11.78 -13.77
N TYR A 23 -9.39 -11.12 -12.64
CA TYR A 23 -8.43 -10.02 -12.59
C TYR A 23 -7.02 -10.49 -13.00
N GLY A 24 -6.65 -11.74 -12.70
CA GLY A 24 -5.39 -12.32 -13.14
C GLY A 24 -5.21 -12.38 -14.65
N ASP A 25 -6.29 -12.72 -15.37
CA ASP A 25 -6.26 -12.78 -16.83
C ASP A 25 -6.18 -11.37 -17.41
N TYR A 26 -6.82 -10.39 -16.78
CA TYR A 26 -6.67 -8.99 -17.14
C TYR A 26 -5.22 -8.50 -17.00
N VAL A 27 -4.55 -8.87 -15.90
CA VAL A 27 -3.13 -8.52 -15.70
C VAL A 27 -2.25 -9.17 -16.77
N ARG A 28 -2.48 -10.45 -17.09
CA ARG A 28 -1.74 -11.17 -18.15
C ARG A 28 -2.00 -10.57 -19.53
N PHE A 29 -3.24 -10.20 -19.82
CA PHE A 29 -3.63 -9.51 -21.05
C PHE A 29 -2.85 -8.20 -21.22
N ARG A 30 -2.72 -7.40 -20.14
CA ARG A 30 -1.90 -6.17 -20.11
C ARG A 30 -0.39 -6.42 -20.09
N ALA A 31 0.04 -7.66 -19.85
CA ALA A 31 1.46 -8.03 -19.84
C ALA A 31 2.00 -8.38 -21.23
N VAL A 32 1.14 -8.63 -22.23
CA VAL A 32 1.52 -9.08 -23.58
C VAL A 32 2.53 -8.12 -24.25
N CYS A 33 2.14 -6.85 -24.46
CA CYS A 33 3.02 -5.84 -25.05
C CYS A 33 2.60 -4.40 -24.63
N PRO A 34 3.42 -3.37 -24.88
CA PRO A 34 3.07 -1.98 -24.56
C PRO A 34 1.80 -1.47 -25.24
N ALA A 35 1.49 -1.90 -26.47
CA ALA A 35 0.28 -1.51 -27.19
C ALA A 35 -1.00 -2.03 -26.48
N TRP A 36 -0.98 -3.29 -26.05
CA TRP A 36 -2.11 -3.87 -25.29
C TRP A 36 -2.25 -3.22 -23.91
N ARG A 37 -1.13 -2.94 -23.24
CA ARG A 37 -1.11 -2.29 -21.93
C ARG A 37 -1.66 -0.86 -21.95
N SER A 38 -1.41 -0.13 -23.04
CA SER A 38 -1.84 1.27 -23.22
C SER A 38 -3.29 1.36 -23.70
N SER A 39 -3.78 0.37 -24.45
CA SER A 39 -5.17 0.27 -24.91
C SER A 39 -6.16 -0.16 -23.82
N THR A 40 -5.72 -0.27 -22.55
CA THR A 40 -6.56 -0.77 -21.47
C THR A 40 -6.32 0.00 -20.18
N ALA A 41 -7.39 0.19 -19.41
CA ALA A 41 -7.33 0.88 -18.13
C ALA A 41 -6.33 0.21 -17.14
N LYS A 42 -5.64 1.03 -16.34
CA LYS A 42 -4.74 0.51 -15.30
C LYS A 42 -5.49 -0.27 -14.22
N THR A 43 -6.68 0.20 -13.88
CA THR A 43 -7.58 -0.40 -12.90
C THR A 43 -8.94 -0.58 -13.56
N PRO A 44 -9.34 -1.82 -13.88
CA PRO A 44 -10.62 -2.11 -14.50
C PRO A 44 -11.76 -1.87 -13.51
N ASN A 45 -12.78 -1.11 -13.93
CA ASN A 45 -13.95 -0.78 -13.12
C ASN A 45 -15.08 -1.82 -13.22
N HIS A 46 -14.99 -2.75 -14.18
CA HIS A 46 -16.03 -3.74 -14.47
C HIS A 46 -15.92 -5.03 -13.63
N PHE A 47 -14.81 -5.25 -12.93
CA PHE A 47 -14.70 -6.43 -12.08
C PHE A 47 -15.52 -6.27 -10.80
N PRO A 48 -16.29 -7.29 -10.39
CA PRO A 48 -16.81 -7.34 -9.04
C PRO A 48 -15.65 -7.39 -8.03
N PRO A 49 -15.88 -7.05 -6.75
CA PRO A 49 -14.88 -7.21 -5.70
C PRO A 49 -14.32 -8.64 -5.70
N GLN A 50 -13.07 -8.81 -6.13
CA GLN A 50 -12.40 -10.11 -6.16
C GLN A 50 -11.62 -10.34 -4.87
N LEU A 51 -11.44 -11.60 -4.50
CA LEU A 51 -10.59 -11.96 -3.37
C LEU A 51 -9.16 -11.42 -3.59
N PRO A 52 -8.54 -10.83 -2.56
CA PRO A 52 -7.22 -10.24 -2.69
C PRO A 52 -6.18 -11.32 -2.99
N TRP A 53 -5.21 -10.94 -3.82
CA TRP A 53 -4.00 -11.74 -4.00
C TRP A 53 -3.10 -11.61 -2.77
N LEU A 54 -2.69 -12.75 -2.21
CA LEU A 54 -1.87 -12.82 -1.02
C LEU A 54 -0.39 -12.74 -1.41
N LEU A 55 0.29 -11.68 -1.01
CA LEU A 55 1.73 -11.56 -1.22
C LEU A 55 2.46 -12.52 -0.28
N LEU A 56 3.10 -13.53 -0.85
CA LEU A 56 3.85 -14.54 -0.10
C LEU A 56 5.15 -13.96 0.47
N PRO A 57 5.59 -14.41 1.66
CA PRO A 57 6.90 -14.09 2.18
C PRO A 57 7.98 -14.50 1.18
N LEU A 58 8.90 -13.59 0.85
CA LEU A 58 10.03 -13.90 -0.02
C LEU A 58 10.96 -14.88 0.70
N PHE A 59 11.12 -16.09 0.16
CA PHE A 59 12.34 -16.84 0.40
C PHE A 59 13.46 -16.15 -0.38
N LYS A 60 14.49 -15.67 0.33
CA LYS A 60 15.61 -14.91 -0.24
C LYS A 60 16.08 -15.57 -1.55
N PRO A 61 16.06 -14.88 -2.71
CA PRO A 61 16.72 -15.42 -3.89
C PRO A 61 18.22 -15.49 -3.58
N GLN A 62 18.79 -16.69 -3.58
CA GLN A 62 20.24 -16.90 -3.45
C GLN A 62 21.04 -16.26 -4.58
N ASN A 63 20.38 -15.83 -5.67
CA ASN A 63 21.04 -15.26 -6.84
C ASN A 63 20.98 -13.74 -6.86
N ARG A 64 22.17 -13.13 -6.90
CA ARG A 64 22.48 -11.70 -7.09
C ARG A 64 22.11 -11.19 -8.50
N GLY A 65 21.02 -11.65 -9.09
CA GLY A 65 20.63 -11.36 -10.46
C GLY A 65 19.31 -10.58 -10.54
N ARG A 66 19.41 -9.24 -10.47
CA ARG A 66 18.56 -8.15 -11.05
C ARG A 66 17.05 -8.29 -11.31
N SER A 67 16.38 -9.36 -10.88
CA SER A 67 14.93 -9.53 -11.09
C SER A 67 14.23 -9.78 -9.75
N CYS A 68 13.85 -8.68 -9.11
CA CYS A 68 12.94 -8.70 -7.98
C CYS A 68 11.52 -9.00 -8.45
N SER A 69 11.03 -10.17 -8.06
CA SER A 69 9.68 -10.63 -8.35
C SER A 69 8.96 -10.91 -7.03
N GLY A 70 7.74 -10.39 -6.91
CA GLY A 70 6.82 -10.76 -5.84
C GLY A 70 5.96 -11.95 -6.25
N TYR A 71 5.77 -12.90 -5.33
CA TYR A 71 4.91 -14.06 -5.52
C TYR A 71 3.57 -13.80 -4.86
N PHE A 72 2.50 -13.89 -5.65
CA PHE A 72 1.15 -13.60 -5.22
C PHE A 72 0.29 -14.85 -5.37
N TYR A 73 -0.21 -15.36 -4.25
CA TYR A 73 -1.14 -16.47 -4.26
C TYR A 73 -2.57 -15.95 -4.43
N SER A 74 -3.26 -16.47 -5.44
CA SER A 74 -4.65 -16.14 -5.70
C SER A 74 -5.55 -17.25 -5.16
N LEU A 75 -6.45 -16.87 -4.25
CA LEU A 75 -7.43 -17.80 -3.67
C LEU A 75 -8.49 -18.24 -4.68
N LEU A 76 -8.67 -17.50 -5.78
CA LEU A 76 -9.69 -17.78 -6.78
C LEU A 76 -9.31 -18.94 -7.71
N ASP A 77 -8.04 -18.98 -8.15
CA ASP A 77 -7.54 -19.98 -9.09
C ASP A 77 -6.54 -20.95 -8.46
N GLY A 78 -6.21 -20.78 -7.18
CA GLY A 78 -5.25 -21.62 -6.45
C GLY A 78 -3.83 -21.54 -6.99
N LYS A 79 -3.50 -20.48 -7.75
CA LYS A 79 -2.21 -20.35 -8.44
C LYS A 79 -1.35 -19.25 -7.84
N VAL A 80 -0.04 -19.44 -7.99
CA VAL A 80 0.96 -18.41 -7.69
C VAL A 80 1.25 -17.61 -8.97
N HIS A 81 1.01 -16.31 -8.88
CA HIS A 81 1.29 -15.34 -9.92
C HIS A 81 2.57 -14.59 -9.58
N VAL A 82 3.41 -14.34 -10.59
CA VAL A 82 4.68 -13.65 -10.43
C VAL A 82 4.54 -12.25 -11.00
N LEU A 83 4.72 -11.23 -10.15
CA LEU A 83 4.71 -9.83 -10.56
C LEU A 83 6.11 -9.23 -10.40
N ARG A 84 6.55 -8.46 -11.40
CA ARG A 84 7.76 -7.65 -11.26
C ARG A 84 7.48 -6.54 -10.26
N ILE A 85 8.25 -6.51 -9.18
CA ILE A 85 8.17 -5.48 -8.15
C ILE A 85 9.53 -4.82 -8.04
N THR A 86 9.58 -3.51 -7.82
CA THR A 86 10.86 -2.82 -7.64
C THR A 86 11.63 -3.40 -6.44
N GLU A 87 12.94 -3.59 -6.57
CA GLU A 87 13.74 -4.23 -5.51
C GLU A 87 13.61 -3.50 -4.16
N ALA A 88 13.55 -2.17 -4.21
CA ALA A 88 13.37 -1.30 -3.05
C ALA A 88 12.11 -1.67 -2.25
N SER A 89 10.97 -1.87 -2.92
CA SER A 89 9.70 -2.21 -2.27
C SER A 89 9.64 -3.62 -1.65
N LEU A 90 10.52 -4.53 -2.03
CA LEU A 90 10.58 -5.88 -1.42
C LEU A 90 11.34 -5.90 -0.09
N ARG A 91 12.31 -4.99 0.08
CA ARG A 91 13.08 -4.84 1.33
C ARG A 91 12.39 -3.96 2.37
N MET A 92 11.44 -3.15 1.92
CA MET A 92 10.65 -2.29 2.78
C MET A 92 9.70 -3.07 3.69
N ARG A 93 9.53 -2.58 4.91
CA ARG A 93 8.52 -3.09 5.83
C ARG A 93 7.13 -2.71 5.30
N ARG A 94 6.25 -3.69 5.18
CA ARG A 94 4.84 -3.48 4.81
C ARG A 94 4.02 -3.31 6.07
N CYS A 95 3.35 -2.18 6.20
CA CYS A 95 2.49 -1.87 7.34
C CYS A 95 1.01 -1.77 6.96
N GLY A 96 0.62 -2.09 5.73
CA GLY A 96 -0.79 -2.09 5.34
C GLY A 96 -1.00 -2.51 3.90
N SER A 97 -2.23 -2.92 3.60
CA SER A 97 -2.71 -3.16 2.25
C SER A 97 -4.17 -2.71 2.16
N SER A 98 -4.50 -1.90 1.16
CA SER A 98 -5.88 -1.43 0.93
C SER A 98 -6.06 -1.06 -0.54
N HIS A 99 -7.18 -1.47 -1.14
CA HIS A 99 -7.57 -1.07 -2.52
C HIS A 99 -6.50 -1.35 -3.60
N GLY A 100 -5.71 -2.42 -3.43
CA GLY A 100 -4.60 -2.79 -4.34
C GLY A 100 -3.31 -2.01 -4.12
N TRP A 101 -3.24 -1.16 -3.08
CA TRP A 101 -2.05 -0.43 -2.66
C TRP A 101 -1.44 -1.06 -1.41
N LEU A 102 -0.11 -1.10 -1.37
CA LEU A 102 0.67 -1.50 -0.21
C LEU A 102 1.24 -0.26 0.45
N VAL A 103 1.14 -0.19 1.79
CA VAL A 103 1.81 0.85 2.58
C VAL A 103 3.18 0.31 2.98
N VAL A 104 4.23 0.99 2.53
CA VAL A 104 5.62 0.58 2.71
C VAL A 104 6.41 1.63 3.48
N LEU A 105 7.32 1.14 4.31
CA LEU A 105 8.25 1.90 5.12
C LEU A 105 9.67 1.45 4.78
N ASP A 106 10.53 2.41 4.48
CA ASP A 106 11.93 2.17 4.14
C ASP A 106 12.85 2.27 5.38
N GLU A 107 14.16 2.12 5.20
CA GLU A 107 15.16 2.43 6.23
C GLU A 107 15.23 3.92 6.56
N SER A 108 14.76 4.77 5.64
CA SER A 108 14.54 6.20 5.85
C SER A 108 13.22 6.49 6.59
N PRO A 109 13.03 7.69 7.18
CA PRO A 109 11.73 8.15 7.73
C PRO A 109 10.56 8.16 6.72
N SER A 110 10.75 7.71 5.48
CA SER A 110 9.76 7.83 4.41
C SER A 110 8.66 6.78 4.51
N VAL A 111 7.43 7.22 4.23
CA VAL A 111 6.24 6.37 4.12
C VAL A 111 5.71 6.51 2.70
N ALA A 112 5.43 5.39 2.02
CA ALA A 112 4.90 5.45 0.66
C ALA A 112 3.78 4.42 0.43
N LEU A 113 2.91 4.74 -0.52
CA LEU A 113 1.95 3.82 -1.12
C LEU A 113 2.52 3.31 -2.44
N VAL A 114 2.52 2.00 -2.61
CA VAL A 114 2.99 1.34 -3.84
C VAL A 114 1.90 0.40 -4.35
N ASN A 115 1.56 0.53 -5.63
CA ASN A 115 0.70 -0.43 -6.31
C ASN A 115 1.59 -1.42 -7.08
N PRO A 116 1.71 -2.69 -6.64
CA PRO A 116 2.61 -3.67 -7.24
C PRO A 116 2.22 -4.07 -8.67
N LEU A 117 0.98 -3.82 -9.09
CA LEU A 117 0.46 -4.19 -10.41
C LEU A 117 0.68 -3.08 -11.44
N THR A 118 0.45 -1.83 -11.04
CA THR A 118 0.57 -0.67 -11.93
C THR A 118 1.94 0.00 -11.86
N GLY A 119 2.74 -0.32 -10.85
CA GLY A 119 4.00 0.37 -10.54
C GLY A 119 3.81 1.79 -10.02
N ALA A 120 2.57 2.23 -9.79
CA ALA A 120 2.31 3.56 -9.27
C ALA A 120 2.85 3.68 -7.84
N LYS A 121 3.49 4.82 -7.55
CA LYS A 121 4.02 5.18 -6.24
C LYS A 121 3.47 6.54 -5.84
N MET A 122 3.13 6.69 -4.58
CA MET A 122 2.75 7.97 -3.99
C MET A 122 3.36 8.08 -2.59
N ASP A 123 4.10 9.14 -2.33
CA ASP A 123 4.68 9.37 -1.02
C ASP A 123 3.62 9.93 -0.06
N LEU A 124 3.65 9.42 1.17
CA LEU A 124 2.88 9.93 2.30
C LEU A 124 3.79 10.80 3.17
N PRO A 125 3.23 11.60 4.09
CA PRO A 125 4.06 12.35 5.00
C PRO A 125 4.92 11.39 5.84
N PRO A 126 6.19 11.76 6.06
CA PRO A 126 7.18 10.91 6.71
C PRO A 126 6.82 10.64 8.18
N LEU A 127 7.50 9.66 8.79
CA LEU A 127 7.30 9.29 10.18
C LEU A 127 7.48 10.46 11.15
N HIS A 128 8.38 11.40 10.86
CA HIS A 128 8.58 12.58 11.71
C HIS A 128 7.47 13.63 11.60
N ALA A 129 6.55 13.50 10.65
CA ALA A 129 5.38 14.37 10.52
C ALA A 129 4.18 13.89 11.35
N PHE A 130 4.32 12.78 12.09
CA PHE A 130 3.28 12.33 13.02
C PHE A 130 3.17 13.27 14.22
N PRO A 131 1.95 13.53 14.73
CA PRO A 131 1.72 14.50 15.80
C PRO A 131 2.46 14.17 17.10
N ASN A 132 2.77 12.89 17.33
CA ASN A 132 3.45 12.41 18.52
C ASN A 132 4.97 12.60 18.43
N VAL A 133 5.50 12.98 17.26
CA VAL A 133 6.91 13.24 17.05
C VAL A 133 7.18 14.72 17.29
N VAL A 134 7.96 15.01 18.32
CA VAL A 134 8.35 16.37 18.71
C VAL A 134 9.59 16.82 17.95
N GLY A 135 10.49 15.88 17.65
CA GLY A 135 11.75 16.18 16.98
C GLY A 135 12.32 14.98 16.25
N PHE A 136 13.07 15.27 15.19
CA PHE A 136 13.78 14.28 14.40
C PHE A 136 15.12 14.85 13.93
N ASN A 137 16.21 14.11 14.16
CA ASN A 137 17.55 14.51 13.75
C ASN A 137 18.44 13.28 13.51
N PHE A 138 19.03 13.19 12.30
CA PHE A 138 19.92 12.10 11.95
C PHE A 138 21.25 12.09 12.73
N ALA A 139 21.65 13.22 13.32
CA ALA A 139 22.88 13.29 14.10
C ALA A 139 22.77 12.60 15.47
N ASP A 140 21.55 12.42 15.99
CA ASP A 140 21.28 11.83 17.30
C ASP A 140 21.24 10.30 17.21
N VAL A 141 22.37 9.68 16.81
CA VAL A 141 22.45 8.24 16.49
C VAL A 141 21.93 7.38 17.65
N GLY A 142 20.96 6.52 17.34
CA GLY A 142 20.29 5.64 18.31
C GLY A 142 19.17 6.31 19.12
N ARG A 143 18.95 7.62 18.93
CA ARG A 143 17.92 8.44 19.58
C ARG A 143 17.36 9.48 18.60
N GLU A 144 17.30 9.14 17.31
CA GLU A 144 17.03 10.10 16.24
C GLU A 144 15.63 10.73 16.35
N TYR A 145 14.69 10.09 17.06
CA TYR A 145 13.34 10.59 17.28
C TYR A 145 13.08 10.91 18.73
N LEU A 146 12.46 12.07 18.95
CA LEU A 146 11.87 12.48 20.21
C LEU A 146 10.36 12.36 20.12
N LEU A 147 9.77 11.47 20.93
CA LEU A 147 8.34 11.21 20.97
C LEU A 147 7.71 11.77 22.24
N ARG A 148 6.46 12.21 22.14
CA ARG A 148 5.60 12.58 23.26
C ARG A 148 4.48 11.55 23.40
N ASP A 149 4.39 10.93 24.57
CA ASP A 149 3.30 10.00 24.90
C ASP A 149 2.04 10.75 25.40
N GLY A 150 0.93 10.02 25.61
CA GLY A 150 -0.33 10.54 26.13
C GLY A 150 -0.18 11.26 27.49
N ASP A 151 0.72 10.79 28.35
CA ASP A 151 1.05 11.43 29.64
C ASP A 151 2.03 12.61 29.50
N HIS A 152 2.23 13.13 28.29
CA HIS A 152 3.20 14.18 27.95
C HIS A 152 4.67 13.85 28.27
N ARG A 153 4.98 12.59 28.59
CA ARG A 153 6.35 12.14 28.82
C ARG A 153 7.11 12.07 27.50
N LEU A 154 8.35 12.55 27.54
CA LEU A 154 9.25 12.49 26.40
C LEU A 154 10.03 11.17 26.43
N SER A 155 10.13 10.51 25.27
CA SER A 155 10.94 9.32 25.08
C SER A 155 11.70 9.40 23.76
N THR A 156 12.87 8.78 23.70
CA THR A 156 13.66 8.71 22.47
C THR A 156 13.55 7.35 21.81
N ARG A 157 13.53 7.31 20.48
CA ARG A 157 13.60 6.07 19.69
C ARG A 157 14.60 6.19 18.55
N ASN A 158 15.15 5.05 18.15
CA ASN A 158 15.99 5.00 16.97
C ASN A 158 15.18 4.79 15.67
N LEU A 159 15.83 5.00 14.52
CA LEU A 159 15.25 4.80 13.18
C LEU A 159 14.63 3.40 12.99
N LYS A 160 15.33 2.35 13.43
CA LYS A 160 14.90 0.96 13.25
C LYS A 160 13.65 0.66 14.07
N ASP A 161 13.62 1.09 15.33
CA ASP A 161 12.49 0.92 16.24
C ASP A 161 11.28 1.71 15.77
N MET A 162 11.50 2.91 15.20
CA MET A 162 10.43 3.68 14.57
C MET A 162 9.86 2.93 13.36
N ARG A 163 10.70 2.44 12.46
CA ARG A 163 10.23 1.68 11.29
C ARG A 163 9.47 0.41 11.69
N ASP A 164 10.08 -0.39 12.57
CA ASP A 164 9.64 -1.76 12.85
C ASP A 164 8.47 -1.83 13.83
N CYS A 165 8.42 -0.89 14.78
CA CYS A 165 7.47 -0.94 15.88
C CYS A 165 6.51 0.25 15.94
N PHE A 166 6.84 1.46 15.46
CA PHE A 166 5.97 2.64 15.69
C PHE A 166 4.61 2.51 14.98
N VAL A 167 4.62 2.27 13.66
CA VAL A 167 3.40 2.10 12.87
C VAL A 167 3.04 0.62 12.81
N LYS A 168 1.98 0.22 13.52
CA LYS A 168 1.50 -1.17 13.52
C LYS A 168 0.73 -1.50 12.25
N LYS A 169 -0.20 -0.62 11.85
CA LYS A 169 -1.02 -0.80 10.64
C LYS A 169 -1.41 0.53 10.03
N VAL A 170 -1.54 0.60 8.70
CA VAL A 170 -2.18 1.73 8.00
C VAL A 170 -3.31 1.21 7.13
N VAL A 171 -4.47 1.87 7.18
CA VAL A 171 -5.67 1.55 6.41
C VAL A 171 -6.09 2.78 5.60
N LEU A 172 -6.58 2.57 4.39
CA LEU A 172 -7.07 3.64 3.51
C LEU A 172 -8.59 3.56 3.40
N SER A 173 -9.28 4.70 3.45
CA SER A 173 -10.74 4.80 3.27
C SER A 173 -11.20 4.55 1.83
N SER A 174 -10.37 4.94 0.85
CA SER A 174 -10.66 4.79 -0.57
C SER A 174 -9.37 4.61 -1.38
N SER A 175 -9.50 4.31 -2.68
CA SER A 175 -8.35 4.13 -3.57
C SER A 175 -7.72 5.48 -3.95
N PRO A 176 -6.42 5.68 -3.72
CA PRO A 176 -5.68 6.87 -4.18
C PRO A 176 -5.72 7.10 -5.69
N ALA A 177 -6.00 6.06 -6.48
CA ALA A 177 -6.00 6.15 -7.94
C ALA A 177 -7.21 6.90 -8.53
N LYS A 178 -8.30 7.06 -7.76
CA LYS A 178 -9.59 7.57 -8.27
C LYS A 178 -9.73 9.10 -8.21
N GLY A 179 -8.66 9.84 -7.94
CA GLY A 179 -8.66 11.32 -7.92
C GLY A 179 -9.46 11.97 -6.78
N GLY A 180 -10.17 11.19 -5.95
CA GLY A 180 -10.82 11.66 -4.74
C GLY A 180 -9.84 11.85 -3.58
N GLN A 181 -10.21 12.70 -2.62
CA GLN A 181 -9.54 12.72 -1.32
C GLN A 181 -9.73 11.36 -0.63
N PHE A 182 -8.62 10.74 -0.25
CA PHE A 182 -8.63 9.54 0.60
C PHE A 182 -8.13 9.91 1.99
N VAL A 183 -8.59 9.18 2.98
CA VAL A 183 -8.09 9.27 4.35
C VAL A 183 -7.24 8.03 4.62
N ALA A 184 -6.07 8.21 5.22
CA ALA A 184 -5.29 7.10 5.75
C ALA A 184 -5.35 7.11 7.27
N VAL A 185 -5.64 5.99 7.90
CA VAL A 185 -5.63 5.84 9.36
C VAL A 185 -4.42 4.99 9.73
N ALA A 186 -3.55 5.52 10.57
CA ALA A 186 -2.39 4.83 11.11
C ALA A 186 -2.66 4.42 12.56
N ILE A 187 -2.48 3.13 12.83
CA ILE A 187 -2.57 2.50 14.16
C ILE A 187 -1.13 2.37 14.68
N LEU A 188 -0.87 2.98 15.84
CA LEU A 188 0.46 3.02 16.46
C LEU A 188 0.60 1.97 17.58
N HIS A 189 1.83 1.60 17.95
CA HIS A 189 2.10 0.51 18.91
C HIS A 189 1.91 0.85 20.40
N HIS A 190 2.01 2.10 20.81
CA HIS A 190 1.76 2.51 22.20
C HIS A 190 0.55 3.43 22.28
N GLY A 191 -0.50 2.93 22.94
CA GLY A 191 -1.60 3.72 23.50
C GLY A 191 -2.50 4.42 22.48
N SER A 192 -3.57 3.75 22.06
CA SER A 192 -4.87 4.33 21.64
C SER A 192 -4.89 5.52 20.68
N MET A 193 -3.79 5.89 20.03
CA MET A 193 -3.74 7.05 19.15
C MET A 193 -3.89 6.60 17.71
N GLU A 194 -5.12 6.74 17.22
CA GLU A 194 -5.40 6.72 15.80
C GLU A 194 -4.94 8.06 15.21
N CYS A 195 -3.98 8.01 14.28
CA CYS A 195 -3.57 9.16 13.52
C CYS A 195 -4.24 9.12 12.15
N PHE A 196 -4.77 10.25 11.71
CA PHE A 196 -5.54 10.37 10.49
C PHE A 196 -4.79 11.26 9.51
N LEU A 197 -4.55 10.75 8.32
CA LEU A 197 -4.04 11.51 7.21
C LEU A 197 -5.23 12.14 6.49
N LEU A 198 -5.36 13.46 6.59
CA LEU A 198 -6.32 14.24 5.83
C LEU A 198 -5.55 15.33 5.07
N ASN A 199 -5.85 15.54 3.79
CA ASN A 199 -5.17 16.57 2.97
C ASN A 199 -3.64 16.54 3.04
N ARG A 200 -3.03 15.35 3.10
CA ARG A 200 -1.57 15.13 3.24
C ARG A 200 -0.95 15.59 4.58
N PHE A 201 -1.73 15.74 5.64
CA PHE A 201 -1.23 16.00 6.99
C PHE A 201 -1.77 14.98 7.99
N TRP A 202 -0.92 14.59 8.96
CA TRP A 202 -1.32 13.68 10.04
C TRP A 202 -1.94 14.45 11.19
N TYR A 203 -3.11 14.00 11.63
CA TYR A 203 -3.90 14.56 12.70
C TYR A 203 -4.08 13.52 13.81
N GLY A 204 -4.02 13.95 15.06
CA GLY A 204 -4.34 13.09 16.20
C GLY A 204 -5.85 12.98 16.44
N GLN A 205 -6.30 11.91 17.08
CA GLN A 205 -7.70 11.61 17.37
C GLN A 205 -8.50 12.76 18.02
N GLN A 206 -7.90 13.56 18.91
CA GLN A 206 -8.58 14.68 19.58
C GLN A 206 -9.04 15.79 18.62
N SER A 207 -8.46 15.88 17.43
CA SER A 207 -8.82 16.89 16.43
C SER A 207 -9.99 16.49 15.52
N LEU A 208 -10.45 15.24 15.58
CA LEU A 208 -11.45 14.66 14.67
C LEU A 208 -12.83 14.43 15.26
N PHE A 209 -13.00 14.60 16.57
CA PHE A 209 -14.33 14.56 17.21
C PHE A 209 -15.30 15.63 16.66
N SER A 210 -14.80 16.64 15.94
CA SER A 210 -15.64 17.61 15.23
C SER A 210 -16.03 17.20 13.80
N PHE A 211 -15.49 16.10 13.23
CA PHE A 211 -15.56 15.84 11.79
C PHE A 211 -16.00 14.43 11.36
N CYS A 212 -16.03 13.41 12.22
CA CYS A 212 -16.30 12.03 11.78
C CYS A 212 -17.30 11.26 12.65
N GLU A 213 -18.60 11.55 12.53
CA GLU A 213 -19.65 10.62 12.97
C GLU A 213 -19.91 9.46 11.98
N PHE A 214 -19.43 9.53 10.73
CA PHE A 214 -19.81 8.56 9.69
C PHE A 214 -18.76 7.50 9.32
N ALA A 215 -17.48 7.67 9.65
CA ALA A 215 -16.42 6.74 9.21
C ALA A 215 -16.16 5.55 10.17
N ALA A 216 -16.59 5.64 11.42
CA ALA A 216 -16.31 4.63 12.44
C ALA A 216 -17.12 3.33 12.23
N CYS A 217 -18.33 3.40 11.67
CA CYS A 217 -19.20 2.22 11.56
C CYS A 217 -18.73 1.18 10.54
N THR A 218 -17.93 1.55 9.53
CA THR A 218 -17.42 0.58 8.54
C THR A 218 -16.07 -0.03 8.95
N LEU A 219 -15.35 0.59 9.88
CA LEU A 219 -14.05 0.10 10.35
C LEU A 219 -14.17 -0.78 11.61
N CYS A 220 -15.15 -0.54 12.48
CA CYS A 220 -15.39 -1.37 13.66
C CYS A 220 -15.85 -2.80 13.35
N SER A 221 -16.47 -3.06 12.20
CA SER A 221 -16.95 -4.41 11.85
C SER A 221 -15.84 -5.39 11.43
N VAL A 222 -14.64 -4.89 11.11
CA VAL A 222 -13.49 -5.73 10.73
C VAL A 222 -12.62 -6.09 11.95
N SER A 223 -12.70 -5.32 13.04
CA SER A 223 -11.92 -5.57 14.25
C SER A 223 -12.54 -6.58 15.22
N THR A 224 -13.84 -6.88 15.11
CA THR A 224 -14.57 -7.69 16.11
C THR A 224 -14.65 -9.19 15.78
N THR A 225 -14.00 -9.66 14.70
CA THR A 225 -14.04 -11.09 14.30
C THR A 225 -12.71 -11.82 14.47
N ALA A 226 -11.77 -11.26 15.22
CA ALA A 226 -10.53 -11.92 15.60
C ALA A 226 -10.36 -11.92 17.12
N SER A 227 -11.18 -12.71 17.80
CA SER A 227 -10.98 -13.17 19.17
C SER A 227 -11.53 -14.59 19.28
#